data_AF-A0A1B9U5R7-F1
#
_entry.id   AF-A0A1B9U5R7-F1
#
_cell.length_a   1.000
_cell.length_b   1.000
_cell.length_c   1.000
_cell.angle_alpha   90.00
_cell.angle_beta   90.00
_cell.angle_gamma   90.00
#
_symmetry.space_group_name_H-M   'P 1'
#
loop_
_entity.id
_entity.type
_entity.pdbx_description
1 polymer ?
#
loop_
_entity_poly.entity_id
_entity_poly.type
_entity_poly.pdbx_seq_one_letter_code
_entity_poly.pdbx_strand_id
1 'polypeptide(L)'
;MSLQPLLDAPLAVQFHVATVVPAAILGAFIFLRPKGTAIHRLLGRIWVTLMVMTSVSTFFIHELRVFYGFSPIHLLSVLTIYGCLQSVLFARRGEIRRHMRIMQSVYLGGIVIAGGFTFVPGRIIHEVAFGDGQPGLVVLFAGVFVFALLSLTVFTQRRRAS
;
A
#
# COMPACT_ATOMS: atom_id res chain seq x y z
N MET A 1 -11.94 14.81 -13.51
CA MET A 1 -10.75 13.98 -13.24
C MET A 1 -9.58 14.58 -13.99
N SER A 2 -8.52 14.96 -13.29
CA SER A 2 -7.28 15.50 -13.86
C SER A 2 -6.10 15.04 -12.98
N LEU A 3 -4.93 14.83 -13.58
CA LEU A 3 -3.70 14.56 -12.81
C LEU A 3 -3.07 15.83 -12.23
N GLN A 4 -3.58 17.01 -12.59
CA GLN A 4 -3.04 18.29 -12.18
C GLN A 4 -2.83 18.42 -10.66
N PRO A 5 -3.80 18.04 -9.79
CA PRO A 5 -3.60 18.14 -8.34
C PRO A 5 -2.41 17.32 -7.82
N LEU A 6 -2.10 16.20 -8.48
CA LEU A 6 -0.94 15.38 -8.14
C LEU A 6 0.37 15.98 -8.64
N LEU A 7 0.36 16.60 -9.83
CA LEU A 7 1.54 17.23 -10.42
C LEU A 7 1.94 18.51 -9.65
N ASP A 8 0.96 19.22 -9.08
CA ASP A 8 1.18 20.41 -8.26
C ASP A 8 1.51 20.06 -6.79
N ALA A 9 1.38 18.78 -6.40
CA ALA A 9 1.64 18.33 -5.04
C ALA A 9 3.15 18.41 -4.69
N PRO A 10 3.50 18.52 -3.40
CA PRO A 10 4.89 18.46 -2.95
C PRO A 10 5.61 17.22 -3.45
N LEU A 11 6.92 17.33 -3.68
CA LEU A 11 7.75 16.24 -4.20
C LEU A 11 7.61 14.94 -3.38
N ALA A 12 7.46 15.04 -2.06
CA ALA A 12 7.24 13.89 -1.18
C ALA A 12 5.96 13.10 -1.52
N VAL A 13 4.89 13.80 -1.90
CA VAL A 13 3.61 13.18 -2.31
C VAL A 13 3.77 12.50 -3.67
N GLN A 14 4.39 13.18 -4.64
CA GLN A 14 4.66 12.60 -5.96
C GLN A 14 5.52 11.34 -5.85
N PHE A 15 6.58 11.41 -5.05
CA PHE A 15 7.46 10.27 -4.77
C PHE A 15 6.70 9.13 -4.09
N HIS A 16 5.87 9.43 -3.08
CA HIS A 16 5.02 8.43 -2.43
C HIS A 16 4.13 7.68 -3.43
N VAL A 17 3.44 8.42 -4.31
CA VAL A 17 2.57 7.82 -5.33
C VAL A 17 3.38 6.98 -6.32
N ALA A 18 4.52 7.52 -6.78
CA ALA A 18 5.42 6.84 -7.71
C ALA A 18 5.99 5.52 -7.16
N THR A 19 6.11 5.37 -5.83
CA THR A 19 6.58 4.12 -5.21
C THR A 19 5.44 3.18 -4.82
N VAL A 20 4.33 3.70 -4.30
CA VAL A 20 3.23 2.88 -3.79
C VAL A 20 2.41 2.23 -4.90
N VAL A 21 2.22 2.92 -6.04
CA VAL A 21 1.44 2.37 -7.16
C VAL A 21 2.11 1.13 -7.76
N PRO A 22 3.42 1.15 -8.10
CA PRO A 22 4.12 -0.07 -8.49
C PRO A 22 4.12 -1.14 -7.38
N ALA A 23 4.25 -0.75 -6.11
CA ALA A 23 4.21 -1.69 -4.99
C ALA A 23 2.86 -2.43 -4.89
N ALA A 24 1.75 -1.73 -5.13
CA ALA A 24 0.41 -2.31 -5.13
C ALA A 24 0.28 -3.38 -6.21
N ILE A 25 0.66 -3.06 -7.44
CA ILE A 25 0.62 -3.96 -8.60
C ILE A 25 1.54 -5.16 -8.38
N LEU A 26 2.79 -4.89 -7.98
CA LEU A 26 3.79 -5.93 -7.77
C LEU A 26 3.40 -6.87 -6.63
N GLY A 27 2.85 -6.35 -5.53
CA GLY A 27 2.41 -7.19 -4.42
C GLY A 27 1.26 -8.11 -4.82
N ALA A 28 0.24 -7.61 -5.55
CA ALA A 28 -0.83 -8.46 -6.08
C ALA A 28 -0.26 -9.58 -6.97
N PHE A 29 0.66 -9.23 -7.87
CA PHE A 29 1.33 -10.20 -8.72
C PHE A 29 2.11 -11.25 -7.91
N ILE A 30 2.88 -10.83 -6.90
CA ILE A 30 3.61 -11.74 -6.00
C ILE A 30 2.62 -12.68 -5.29
N PHE A 31 1.47 -12.19 -4.83
CA PHE A 31 0.44 -13.02 -4.18
C PHE A 31 -0.24 -14.01 -5.13
N LEU A 32 -0.22 -13.80 -6.44
CA LEU A 32 -0.80 -14.75 -7.40
C LEU A 32 0.20 -15.82 -7.89
N ARG A 33 1.51 -15.59 -7.78
CA ARG A 33 2.55 -16.49 -8.32
C ARG A 33 3.01 -17.59 -7.34
N PRO A 34 3.73 -18.64 -7.78
CA PRO A 34 4.32 -19.62 -6.88
C PRO A 34 5.31 -18.99 -5.88
N LYS A 35 5.28 -19.42 -4.62
CA LYS A 35 6.12 -18.87 -3.55
C LYS A 35 7.44 -19.63 -3.43
N GLY A 36 8.45 -19.01 -2.80
CA GLY A 36 9.74 -19.65 -2.55
C GLY A 36 10.69 -19.78 -3.76
N THR A 37 10.24 -19.40 -4.96
CA THR A 37 11.08 -19.39 -6.18
C THR A 37 12.11 -18.26 -6.16
N ALA A 38 13.13 -18.35 -7.03
CA ALA A 38 14.08 -17.25 -7.22
C ALA A 38 13.39 -15.94 -7.64
N ILE A 39 12.37 -16.05 -8.51
CA ILE A 39 11.54 -14.91 -8.93
C ILE A 39 10.78 -14.33 -7.74
N HIS A 40 10.15 -15.16 -6.91
CA HIS A 40 9.46 -14.69 -5.70
C HIS A 40 10.41 -13.92 -4.78
N ARG A 41 11.63 -14.42 -4.57
CA ARG A 41 12.64 -13.76 -3.74
C ARG A 41 13.09 -12.41 -4.32
N LEU A 42 13.31 -12.33 -5.64
CA LEU A 42 13.69 -11.08 -6.30
C LEU A 42 12.57 -10.04 -6.21
N LEU A 43 11.36 -10.41 -6.64
CA LEU A 43 10.22 -9.50 -6.61
C LEU A 43 9.86 -9.09 -5.19
N GLY A 44 9.96 -9.99 -4.22
CA GLY A 44 9.76 -9.69 -2.80
C GLY A 44 10.74 -8.66 -2.26
N ARG A 45 12.02 -8.68 -2.69
CA ARG A 45 13.00 -7.64 -2.32
C ARG A 45 12.65 -6.29 -2.92
N ILE A 46 12.30 -6.25 -4.20
CA ILE A 46 11.87 -5.02 -4.88
C ILE A 46 10.65 -4.44 -4.17
N TRP A 47 9.66 -5.28 -3.88
CA TRP A 47 8.45 -4.87 -3.17
C TRP A 47 8.75 -4.31 -1.79
N VAL A 48 9.61 -4.96 -1.00
CA VAL A 48 10.02 -4.45 0.32
C VAL A 48 10.71 -3.09 0.19
N THR A 49 11.61 -2.91 -0.77
CA THR A 49 12.28 -1.61 -1.00
C THR A 49 11.26 -0.52 -1.33
N LEU A 50 10.30 -0.80 -2.22
CA LEU A 50 9.25 0.15 -2.58
C LEU A 50 8.37 0.50 -1.37
N MET A 51 8.00 -0.47 -0.54
CA MET A 51 7.20 -0.22 0.66
C MET A 51 7.95 0.62 1.70
N VAL A 52 9.24 0.38 1.87
CA VAL A 52 10.08 1.20 2.76
C VAL A 52 10.20 2.62 2.23
N MET A 53 10.52 2.81 0.94
CA MET A 53 10.58 4.14 0.31
C MET A 53 9.25 4.89 0.44
N THR A 54 8.14 4.22 0.15
CA THR A 54 6.78 4.73 0.32
C THR A 54 6.51 5.17 1.76
N SER A 55 6.92 4.35 2.73
CA SER A 55 6.68 4.64 4.15
C SER A 55 7.61 5.72 4.69
N VAL A 56 8.82 5.86 4.16
CA VAL A 56 9.73 6.95 4.55
C VAL A 56 9.22 8.29 4.01
N SER A 57 8.64 8.32 2.81
CA SER A 57 8.15 9.57 2.23
C SER A 57 6.97 10.17 3.00
N THR A 58 6.15 9.34 3.67
CA THR A 58 5.00 9.84 4.46
C THR A 58 5.41 10.71 5.64
N PHE A 59 6.62 10.54 6.21
CA PHE A 59 7.14 11.40 7.28
C PHE A 59 7.36 12.85 6.82
N PHE A 60 7.36 13.09 5.51
CA PHE A 60 7.44 14.41 4.91
C PHE A 60 6.06 14.95 4.47
N ILE A 61 4.98 14.17 4.64
CA ILE A 61 3.60 14.51 4.24
C ILE A 61 2.77 14.88 5.49
N HIS A 62 2.47 16.16 5.65
CA HIS A 62 1.92 16.73 6.90
C HIS A 62 0.45 17.16 6.82
N GLU A 63 -0.36 16.41 6.07
CA GLU A 63 -1.73 16.83 5.71
C GLU A 63 -2.79 16.69 6.83
N LEU A 64 -2.59 15.76 7.77
CA LEU A 64 -3.54 15.46 8.84
C LEU A 64 -2.88 15.67 10.20
N ARG A 65 -2.82 16.90 10.67
CA ARG A 65 -2.29 17.20 12.01
C ARG A 65 -3.32 16.87 13.10
N VAL A 66 -3.75 15.61 13.18
CA VAL A 66 -4.86 15.18 14.05
C VAL A 66 -4.44 15.13 15.52
N PHE A 67 -3.19 14.77 15.83
CA PHE A 67 -2.68 14.72 17.20
C PHE A 67 -1.20 15.16 17.26
N TYR A 68 -0.91 16.34 17.81
CA TYR A 68 0.46 16.89 17.95
C TYR A 68 1.32 16.83 16.65
N GLY A 69 0.71 17.00 15.48
CA GLY A 69 1.41 16.95 14.19
C GLY A 69 1.58 15.54 13.60
N PHE A 70 1.28 14.47 14.35
CA PHE A 70 1.23 13.11 13.84
C PHE A 70 -0.15 12.75 13.29
N SER A 71 -0.15 12.10 12.13
CA SER A 71 -1.34 11.53 11.51
C SER A 71 -1.32 10.00 11.60
N PRO A 72 -2.49 9.32 11.48
CA PRO A 72 -2.55 7.84 11.43
C PRO A 72 -1.60 7.22 10.39
N ILE A 73 -1.25 7.96 9.33
CA ILE A 73 -0.35 7.50 8.27
C ILE A 73 1.08 7.28 8.80
N HIS A 74 1.50 8.05 9.80
CA HIS A 74 2.85 7.96 10.36
C HIS A 74 3.00 6.67 11.18
N LEU A 75 1.99 6.37 12.01
CA LEU A 75 1.94 5.10 12.73
C LEU A 75 1.95 3.92 11.75
N LEU A 76 1.13 4.00 10.70
CA LEU A 76 1.07 2.96 9.67
C LEU A 76 2.41 2.78 8.94
N SER A 77 3.15 3.87 8.75
CA SER A 77 4.48 3.86 8.11
C SER A 77 5.53 3.21 9.00
N VAL A 78 5.54 3.51 10.30
CA VAL A 78 6.39 2.81 11.27
C VAL A 78 6.08 1.31 11.29
N LEU A 79 4.80 0.95 11.36
CA LEU A 79 4.36 -0.46 11.36
C LEU A 79 4.73 -1.17 10.06
N THR A 80 4.64 -0.49 8.92
CA THR A 80 5.01 -1.02 7.61
C THR A 80 6.51 -1.29 7.52
N ILE A 81 7.35 -0.31 7.90
CA ILE A 81 8.80 -0.46 7.92
C ILE A 81 9.20 -1.60 8.86
N TYR A 82 8.67 -1.60 10.09
CA TYR A 82 8.92 -2.66 11.06
C TYR A 82 8.50 -4.04 10.51
N GLY A 83 7.30 -4.15 9.94
CA GLY A 83 6.81 -5.38 9.33
C GLY A 83 7.69 -5.88 8.17
N CYS A 84 8.14 -4.97 7.30
CA CYS A 84 9.07 -5.29 6.22
C CYS A 84 10.40 -5.85 6.76
N LEU A 85 10.99 -5.22 7.78
CA LEU A 85 12.24 -5.70 8.38
C LEU A 85 12.05 -7.07 9.03
N GLN A 86 11.02 -7.23 9.87
CA GLN A 86 10.73 -8.49 10.58
C GLN A 86 10.42 -9.64 9.61
N SER A 87 9.62 -9.39 8.57
CA SER A 87 9.27 -10.41 7.59
C SER A 87 10.48 -10.92 6.79
N VAL A 88 11.47 -10.07 6.52
CA VAL A 88 12.74 -10.49 5.90
C VAL A 88 13.54 -11.36 6.88
N LEU A 89 13.61 -10.99 8.16
CA LEU A 89 14.29 -11.80 9.19
C LEU A 89 13.64 -13.17 9.34
N PHE A 90 12.32 -13.24 9.44
CA PHE A 90 11.60 -14.51 9.53
C PHE A 90 11.80 -15.39 8.29
N ALA A 91 11.83 -14.80 7.08
CA ALA A 91 12.14 -15.55 5.88
C ALA A 91 13.55 -16.16 5.93
N ARG A 92 14.55 -15.41 6.41
CA ARG A 92 15.94 -15.89 6.57
C ARG A 92 16.07 -17.00 7.61
N ARG A 93 15.27 -16.96 8.67
CA ARG A 93 15.22 -17.99 9.72
C ARG A 93 14.39 -19.23 9.35
N GLY A 94 13.80 -19.26 8.16
CA GLY A 94 12.90 -20.35 7.74
C GLY A 94 11.51 -20.29 8.39
N GLU A 95 11.17 -19.21 9.11
CA GLU A 95 9.88 -19.01 9.77
C GLU A 95 8.82 -18.49 8.76
N ILE A 96 8.57 -19.28 7.71
CA ILE A 96 7.79 -18.87 6.53
C ILE A 96 6.35 -18.49 6.90
N ARG A 97 5.72 -19.18 7.87
CA ARG A 97 4.37 -18.84 8.34
C ARG A 97 4.28 -17.40 8.89
N ARG A 98 5.30 -16.96 9.63
CA ARG A 98 5.36 -15.59 10.18
C ARG A 98 5.66 -14.57 9.08
N HIS A 99 6.60 -14.88 8.19
CA HIS A 99 6.87 -14.07 6.99
C HIS A 99 5.58 -13.80 6.20
N MET A 100 4.83 -14.85 5.85
CA MET A 100 3.59 -14.75 5.09
C MET A 100 2.55 -13.89 5.81
N ARG A 101 2.32 -14.13 7.11
CA ARG A 101 1.34 -13.37 7.89
C ARG A 101 1.66 -11.87 7.89
N ILE A 102 2.92 -11.51 8.09
CA ILE A 102 3.35 -10.11 8.10
C ILE A 102 3.23 -9.50 6.71
N MET A 103 3.67 -10.18 5.64
CA MET A 103 3.55 -9.65 4.28
C MET A 103 2.09 -9.38 3.89
N GLN A 104 1.18 -10.26 4.28
CA GLN A 104 -0.26 -10.06 4.09
C GLN A 104 -0.78 -8.87 4.90
N SER A 105 -0.38 -8.75 6.17
CA SER A 105 -0.78 -7.62 7.03
C SER A 105 -0.26 -6.29 6.50
N VAL A 106 0.99 -6.23 6.03
CA VAL A 106 1.58 -5.01 5.46
C VAL A 106 0.88 -4.64 4.14
N TYR A 107 0.58 -5.61 3.28
CA TYR A 107 -0.14 -5.31 2.03
C TYR A 107 -1.58 -4.82 2.29
N LEU A 108 -2.32 -5.50 3.18
CA LEU A 108 -3.69 -5.09 3.51
C LEU A 108 -3.72 -3.74 4.24
N GLY A 109 -2.84 -3.54 5.23
CA GLY A 109 -2.79 -2.29 5.99
C GLY A 109 -2.21 -1.14 5.18
N GLY A 110 -0.99 -1.30 4.70
CA GLY A 110 -0.18 -0.24 4.08
C GLY A 110 -0.55 0.10 2.64
N ILE A 111 -1.28 -0.77 1.93
CA ILE A 111 -1.74 -0.49 0.55
C ILE A 111 -3.27 -0.41 0.50
N VAL A 112 -3.97 -1.46 0.92
CA VAL A 112 -5.42 -1.55 0.70
C VAL A 112 -6.18 -0.57 1.60
N ILE A 113 -5.96 -0.63 2.91
CA ILE A 113 -6.59 0.27 3.88
C ILE A 113 -6.07 1.69 3.71
N ALA A 114 -4.74 1.88 3.64
CA ALA A 114 -4.12 3.20 3.41
C ALA A 114 -4.60 3.86 2.11
N GLY A 115 -4.65 3.10 1.01
CA GLY A 115 -5.14 3.56 -0.27
C GLY A 115 -6.62 3.92 -0.23
N GLY A 116 -7.45 3.19 0.51
CA GLY A 116 -8.84 3.58 0.76
C GLY A 116 -8.96 4.96 1.41
N PHE A 117 -8.10 5.27 2.39
CA PHE A 117 -8.09 6.57 3.06
C PHE A 117 -7.71 7.76 2.15
N THR A 118 -7.03 7.53 1.03
CA THR A 118 -6.67 8.61 0.11
C THR A 118 -7.86 9.10 -0.71
N PHE A 119 -8.96 8.34 -0.77
CA PHE A 119 -10.22 8.72 -1.42
C PHE A 119 -11.18 9.48 -0.49
N VAL A 120 -10.79 9.80 0.74
CA VAL A 120 -11.60 10.67 1.62
C VAL A 120 -11.66 12.09 1.02
N PRO A 121 -12.82 12.78 1.01
CA PRO A 121 -12.93 14.16 0.54
C PRO A 121 -11.90 15.10 1.18
N GLY A 122 -11.33 16.00 0.38
CA GLY A 122 -10.24 16.89 0.80
C GLY A 122 -8.84 16.27 0.72
N ARG A 123 -8.69 15.15 0.00
CA ARG A 123 -7.40 14.54 -0.35
C ARG A 123 -7.08 14.75 -1.82
N ILE A 124 -5.80 14.88 -2.12
CA ILE A 124 -5.29 15.01 -3.50
C ILE A 124 -5.80 13.87 -4.41
N ILE A 125 -5.78 12.62 -3.94
CA ILE A 125 -6.26 11.48 -4.76
C ILE A 125 -7.79 11.51 -4.95
N HIS A 126 -8.55 12.03 -3.98
CA HIS A 126 -9.98 12.29 -4.17
C HIS A 126 -10.20 13.33 -5.28
N GLU A 127 -9.46 14.43 -5.28
CA GLU A 127 -9.56 15.46 -6.33
C GLU A 127 -9.16 14.91 -7.71
N VAL A 128 -8.11 14.10 -7.79
CA VAL A 128 -7.71 13.43 -9.03
C VAL A 128 -8.82 12.51 -9.54
N ALA A 129 -9.42 11.70 -8.65
CA ALA A 129 -10.40 10.67 -9.00
C ALA A 129 -11.82 11.20 -9.23
N PHE A 130 -12.22 12.28 -8.55
CA PHE A 130 -13.61 12.77 -8.54
C PHE A 130 -13.74 14.24 -8.97
N GLY A 131 -12.66 15.03 -8.94
CA GLY A 131 -12.70 16.48 -9.17
C GLY A 131 -13.49 17.21 -8.08
N ASP A 132 -14.18 18.29 -8.46
CA ASP A 132 -15.03 19.10 -7.57
C ASP A 132 -16.45 18.50 -7.40
N GLY A 133 -16.75 17.38 -8.08
CA GLY A 133 -18.06 16.74 -8.11
C GLY A 133 -18.20 15.61 -7.08
N GLN A 134 -19.44 15.23 -6.79
CA GLN A 134 -19.70 14.00 -6.05
C GLN A 134 -19.12 12.79 -6.80
N PRO A 135 -18.60 11.78 -6.09
CA PRO A 135 -18.04 10.61 -6.70
C PRO A 135 -19.11 9.90 -7.53
N GLY A 136 -19.00 9.96 -8.85
CA GLY A 136 -19.94 9.27 -9.74
C GLY A 136 -19.94 7.76 -9.44
N LEU A 137 -21.11 7.12 -9.54
CA LEU A 137 -21.30 5.69 -9.20
C LEU A 137 -20.20 4.78 -9.80
N VAL A 138 -19.77 5.06 -11.03
CA VAL A 138 -18.71 4.31 -11.73
C VAL A 138 -17.39 4.31 -10.96
N VAL A 139 -16.97 5.44 -10.38
CA VAL A 139 -15.69 5.56 -9.69
C VAL A 139 -15.75 4.91 -8.31
N LEU A 140 -16.91 5.00 -7.63
CA LEU A 140 -17.15 4.27 -6.39
C LEU A 140 -17.10 2.75 -6.63
N PHE A 141 -17.80 2.26 -7.65
CA PHE A 141 -17.77 0.84 -7.99
C PHE A 141 -16.38 0.38 -8.43
N ALA A 142 -15.64 1.18 -9.20
CA ALA A 142 -14.26 0.87 -9.57
C ALA A 142 -13.32 0.82 -8.34
N GLY A 143 -13.43 1.78 -7.42
CA GLY A 143 -12.65 1.81 -6.19
C GLY A 143 -12.94 0.61 -5.29
N VAL A 144 -14.23 0.29 -5.08
CA VAL A 144 -14.67 -0.88 -4.31
C VAL A 144 -14.23 -2.17 -5.00
N PHE A 145 -14.31 -2.24 -6.33
CA PHE A 145 -13.88 -3.41 -7.09
C PHE A 145 -12.38 -3.64 -6.98
N VAL A 146 -11.55 -2.59 -7.14
CA VAL A 146 -10.09 -2.68 -6.94
C VAL A 146 -9.78 -3.09 -5.51
N PHE A 147 -10.42 -2.46 -4.51
CA PHE A 147 -10.26 -2.81 -3.10
C PHE A 147 -10.59 -4.29 -2.83
N ALA A 148 -11.70 -4.77 -3.37
CA ALA A 148 -12.15 -6.15 -3.25
C ALA A 148 -11.18 -7.10 -3.94
N LEU A 149 -10.75 -6.82 -5.17
CA LEU A 149 -9.79 -7.64 -5.91
C LEU A 149 -8.47 -7.77 -5.14
N LEU A 150 -7.89 -6.65 -4.70
CA LEU A 150 -6.63 -6.65 -3.95
C LEU A 150 -6.76 -7.44 -2.65
N SER A 151 -7.87 -7.28 -1.93
CA SER A 151 -8.16 -8.04 -0.71
C SER A 151 -8.32 -9.54 -0.98
N LEU A 152 -9.03 -9.92 -2.05
CA LEU A 152 -9.27 -11.31 -2.43
C LEU A 152 -7.97 -12.04 -2.79
N THR A 153 -6.99 -11.37 -3.41
CA THR A 153 -5.67 -11.99 -3.67
C THR A 153 -4.98 -12.44 -2.39
N VAL A 154 -5.20 -11.73 -1.28
CA VAL A 154 -4.65 -12.06 0.03
C VAL A 154 -5.47 -13.13 0.76
N PHE A 155 -6.81 -13.06 0.71
CA PHE A 155 -7.65 -14.04 1.39
C PHE A 155 -7.61 -15.44 0.75
N THR A 156 -7.53 -15.51 -0.57
CA THR A 156 -7.38 -16.79 -1.29
C THR A 156 -6.06 -17.50 -0.96
N GLN A 157 -5.00 -16.73 -0.69
CA GLN A 157 -3.72 -17.25 -0.19
C GLN A 157 -3.82 -17.86 1.22
N ARG A 158 -4.53 -17.20 2.14
CA ARG A 158 -4.69 -17.70 3.52
C ARG A 158 -5.36 -19.07 3.56
N ARG A 159 -6.38 -19.29 2.74
CA ARG A 159 -7.11 -20.57 2.65
C ARG A 159 -6.26 -21.73 2.11
N ARG A 160 -5.23 -21.45 1.31
CA ARG A 160 -4.32 -22.49 0.77
C ARG A 160 -3.18 -22.87 1.72
N ALA A 161 -2.94 -22.05 2.76
CA ALA A 161 -1.84 -22.23 3.71
C ALA A 161 -2.32 -22.71 5.10
N SER A 162 -3.63 -22.86 5.28
CA SER A 162 -4.28 -23.40 6.48
C SER A 162 -4.62 -24.87 6.24
#